data_AF-A0A562IPR8-F1
#
_entry.id   AF-A0A562IPR8-F1
#
_cell.length_a   1.000
_cell.length_b   1.000
_cell.length_c   1.000
_cell.angle_alpha   90.00
_cell.angle_beta   90.00
_cell.angle_gamma   90.00
#
_symmetry.space_group_name_H-M   'P 1'
#
loop_
_entity.id
_entity.type
_entity.pdbx_description
1 polymer ?
#
loop_
_entity_poly.entity_id
_entity_poly.type
_entity_poly.pdbx_seq_one_letter_code
_entity_poly.pdbx_strand_id
1 'polypeptide(L)'
;MSTDHQLVKHPALGLLVGAVTLTAVVGTGLLLREHGPGNMGNGLLQGGAVGLVLAGVMIWRVSRGRASTFERAWTLTGDEREDAVLTRALAVVGLLAFPLTAVATIAIALGALTEMVLFLLLVTEVAVGAVAFSVISRRS
;
A
#
# COMPACT_ATOMS: atom_id res chain seq x y z
N MET A 1 -17.48 -11.31 -25.64
CA MET A 1 -18.00 -10.14 -24.91
C MET A 1 -16.76 -9.41 -24.41
N SER A 2 -16.30 -8.40 -25.17
CA SER A 2 -15.03 -7.70 -24.91
C SER A 2 -15.28 -6.65 -23.82
N THR A 3 -14.53 -6.75 -22.73
CA THR A 3 -14.40 -5.76 -21.65
C THR A 3 -13.21 -4.84 -21.92
N ASP A 4 -13.12 -4.30 -23.13
CA ASP A 4 -12.07 -3.33 -23.47
C ASP A 4 -12.42 -1.92 -22.94
N HIS A 5 -11.48 -1.34 -22.20
CA HIS A 5 -11.29 0.09 -21.94
C HIS A 5 -12.36 0.87 -21.16
N GLN A 6 -12.40 0.77 -19.82
CA GLN A 6 -13.15 1.74 -18.98
C GLN A 6 -12.35 2.52 -17.93
N LEU A 7 -11.02 2.37 -17.83
CA LEU A 7 -10.28 3.08 -16.77
C LEU A 7 -10.13 4.60 -16.96
N VAL A 8 -10.58 5.18 -18.07
CA VAL A 8 -10.51 6.63 -18.28
C VAL A 8 -11.89 7.20 -18.64
N LYS A 9 -12.93 6.89 -17.85
CA LYS A 9 -14.21 7.58 -18.02
C LYS A 9 -14.30 8.93 -17.29
N HIS A 10 -13.50 9.16 -16.25
CA HIS A 10 -13.60 10.39 -15.44
C HIS A 10 -12.23 10.90 -14.94
N PRO A 11 -11.44 11.62 -15.77
CA PRO A 11 -10.17 12.22 -15.35
C PRO A 11 -10.34 13.17 -14.16
N ALA A 12 -11.49 13.84 -14.07
CA ALA A 12 -11.85 14.69 -12.93
C ALA A 12 -11.93 13.92 -11.61
N LEU A 13 -12.40 12.67 -11.63
CA LEU A 13 -12.55 11.84 -10.42
C LEU A 13 -11.17 11.35 -9.94
N GLY A 14 -10.30 10.95 -10.87
CA GLY A 14 -8.91 10.63 -10.56
C GLY A 14 -8.13 11.81 -9.98
N LEU A 15 -8.31 13.01 -10.54
CA LEU A 15 -7.73 14.25 -10.01
C LEU A 15 -8.28 14.58 -8.61
N LEU A 16 -9.59 14.41 -8.40
CA LEU A 16 -10.21 14.66 -7.10
C LEU A 16 -9.68 13.70 -6.03
N VAL A 17 -9.61 12.40 -6.33
CA VAL A 17 -9.03 11.41 -5.41
C VAL A 17 -7.58 11.74 -5.11
N GLY A 18 -6.78 12.03 -6.14
CA GLY A 18 -5.38 12.44 -5.95
C GLY A 18 -5.21 13.69 -5.09
N ALA A 19 -6.05 14.71 -5.30
CA ALA A 19 -6.06 15.93 -4.51
C ALA A 19 -6.47 15.70 -3.05
N VAL A 20 -7.50 14.87 -2.81
CA VAL A 20 -7.92 14.48 -1.47
C VAL A 20 -6.82 13.71 -0.75
N THR A 21 -6.21 12.72 -1.40
CA THR A 21 -5.10 11.95 -0.83
C THR A 21 -3.91 12.84 -0.50
N LEU A 22 -3.51 13.73 -1.42
CA LEU A 22 -2.41 14.68 -1.19
C LEU A 22 -2.72 15.61 -0.02
N THR A 23 -3.93 16.15 0.04
CA THR A 23 -4.37 17.03 1.13
C THR A 23 -4.36 16.30 2.47
N ALA A 24 -4.81 15.05 2.51
CA ALA A 24 -4.77 14.22 3.72
C ALA A 24 -3.32 13.97 4.17
N VAL A 25 -2.44 13.55 3.26
CA VAL A 25 -1.02 13.30 3.58
C VAL A 25 -0.33 14.56 4.09
N VAL A 26 -0.49 15.69 3.40
CA VAL A 26 0.13 16.95 3.81
C VAL A 26 -0.47 17.47 5.10
N GLY A 27 -1.81 17.50 5.21
CA GLY A 27 -2.51 17.98 6.40
C GLY A 27 -2.15 17.17 7.65
N THR A 28 -2.21 15.85 7.58
CA THR A 28 -1.79 14.97 8.69
C THR A 28 -0.30 15.10 8.97
N GLY A 29 0.54 15.21 7.94
CA GLY A 29 1.99 15.37 8.11
C GLY A 29 2.37 16.66 8.83
N LEU A 30 1.72 17.78 8.49
CA LEU A 30 1.91 19.06 9.18
C LEU A 30 1.40 19.01 10.62
N LEU A 31 0.22 18.42 10.85
CA LEU A 31 -0.31 18.24 12.20
C LEU A 31 0.61 17.39 13.07
N LEU A 32 1.14 16.29 12.54
CA LEU A 32 2.11 15.44 13.24
C LEU A 32 3.47 16.12 13.43
N ARG A 33 3.83 17.09 12.59
CA ARG A 33 5.05 17.88 12.78
C ARG A 33 4.90 18.91 13.89
N GLU A 34 3.70 19.46 14.08
CA GLU A 34 3.41 20.44 15.12
C GLU A 34 3.07 19.81 16.47
N HIS A 35 2.33 18.69 16.47
CA HIS A 35 1.74 18.08 17.68
C HIS A 35 2.23 16.66 17.94
N GLY A 36 2.90 16.03 16.97
CA GLY A 36 3.37 14.66 17.10
C GLY A 36 4.70 14.57 17.86
N PRO A 37 4.93 13.48 18.60
CA PRO A 37 6.21 13.24 19.26
C PRO A 37 7.31 12.91 18.23
N GLY A 38 8.52 13.43 18.46
CA GLY A 38 9.70 13.10 17.66
C GLY A 38 9.62 13.58 16.21
N ASN A 39 10.03 12.74 15.26
CA ASN A 39 10.13 13.08 13.84
C ASN A 39 9.00 12.48 12.96
N MET A 40 7.85 12.17 13.57
CA MET A 40 6.74 11.46 12.90
C MET A 40 6.19 12.19 11.68
N GLY A 41 6.06 13.52 11.74
CA GLY A 41 5.58 14.32 10.60
C GLY A 41 6.47 14.18 9.37
N ASN A 42 7.80 14.24 9.53
CA ASN A 42 8.71 14.05 8.41
C ASN A 42 8.67 12.61 7.88
N GLY A 43 8.55 11.62 8.77
CA GLY A 43 8.40 10.21 8.36
C GLY A 43 7.16 9.99 7.48
N LEU A 44 6.01 10.53 7.89
CA LEU A 44 4.76 10.43 7.12
C LEU A 44 4.86 11.18 5.78
N LEU A 45 5.43 12.38 5.76
CA LEU A 45 5.60 13.15 4.53
C LEU A 45 6.55 12.47 3.54
N GLN A 46 7.67 11.92 4.01
CA GLN A 46 8.62 11.19 3.17
C GLN A 46 8.00 9.90 2.63
N GLY A 47 7.40 9.08 3.50
CA GLY A 47 6.73 7.84 3.10
C GLY A 47 5.56 8.09 2.15
N GLY A 48 4.74 9.10 2.44
CA GLY A 48 3.63 9.53 1.59
C GLY A 48 4.10 10.03 0.23
N ALA A 49 5.16 10.83 0.16
CA ALA A 49 5.74 11.27 -1.10
C ALA A 49 6.23 10.09 -1.96
N VAL A 50 6.97 9.15 -1.36
CA VAL A 50 7.42 7.93 -2.04
C VAL A 50 6.23 7.11 -2.54
N GLY A 51 5.22 6.91 -1.70
CA GLY A 51 3.99 6.17 -2.05
C GLY A 51 3.23 6.81 -3.23
N LEU A 52 3.08 8.13 -3.22
CA LEU A 52 2.42 8.87 -4.31
C LEU A 52 3.18 8.75 -5.63
N VAL A 53 4.52 8.85 -5.60
CA VAL A 53 5.35 8.67 -6.80
C VAL A 53 5.22 7.26 -7.36
N LEU A 54 5.30 6.22 -6.50
CA LEU A 54 5.14 4.84 -6.92
C LEU A 54 3.75 4.58 -7.53
N ALA A 55 2.69 5.09 -6.90
CA ALA A 55 1.33 4.99 -7.42
C ALA A 55 1.20 5.69 -8.79
N GLY A 56 1.79 6.87 -8.95
CA GLY A 56 1.81 7.60 -10.22
C GLY A 56 2.54 6.85 -11.34
N VAL A 57 3.72 6.29 -11.04
CA VAL A 57 4.50 5.47 -11.99
C VAL A 57 3.69 4.25 -12.40
N MET A 58 3.03 3.60 -11.45
CA MET A 58 2.22 2.41 -11.68
C MET A 58 1.02 2.71 -12.59
N ILE A 59 0.25 3.76 -12.30
CA ILE A 59 -0.86 4.21 -13.17
C ILE A 59 -0.35 4.55 -14.58
N TRP A 60 0.80 5.22 -14.68
CA TRP A 60 1.42 5.53 -15.96
C TRP A 60 1.86 4.28 -16.74
N ARG A 61 2.39 3.27 -16.07
CA ARG A 61 2.76 2.01 -16.71
C ARG A 61 1.54 1.25 -17.22
N VAL A 62 0.45 1.24 -16.44
CA VAL A 62 -0.84 0.67 -16.82
C VAL A 62 -1.40 1.38 -18.05
N SER A 63 -1.41 2.71 -18.08
CA SER A 63 -1.90 3.47 -19.24
C SER A 63 -1.06 3.28 -20.50
N ARG A 64 0.22 2.92 -20.36
CA ARG A 64 1.12 2.59 -21.48
C ARG A 64 1.14 1.10 -21.85
N GLY A 65 0.33 0.25 -21.20
CA GLY A 65 0.32 -1.20 -21.45
C GLY A 65 1.61 -1.92 -21.06
N ARG A 66 2.41 -1.35 -20.14
CA ARG A 66 3.70 -1.91 -19.66
C ARG A 66 3.62 -2.41 -18.21
N ALA A 67 2.41 -2.71 -17.75
CA ALA A 67 2.15 -3.08 -16.37
C ALA A 67 2.49 -4.55 -16.07
N SER A 68 3.04 -4.80 -14.90
CA SER A 68 3.19 -6.15 -14.35
C SER A 68 1.84 -6.73 -13.88
N THR A 69 1.77 -8.05 -13.66
CA THR A 69 0.58 -8.73 -13.10
C THR A 69 0.13 -8.13 -11.78
N PHE A 70 1.06 -7.79 -10.88
CA PHE A 70 0.71 -7.09 -9.64
C PHE A 70 0.12 -5.72 -9.95
N GLU A 71 0.75 -4.98 -10.86
CA GLU A 71 0.29 -3.64 -11.19
C GLU A 71 -1.13 -3.65 -11.75
N ARG A 72 -1.44 -4.60 -12.64
CA ARG A 72 -2.77 -4.76 -13.23
C ARG A 72 -3.83 -5.16 -12.21
N ALA A 73 -3.54 -6.13 -11.35
CA ALA A 73 -4.46 -6.57 -10.30
C ALA A 73 -4.80 -5.44 -9.32
N TRP A 74 -3.78 -4.67 -8.90
CA TRP A 74 -3.97 -3.57 -7.97
C TRP A 74 -4.72 -2.39 -8.59
N THR A 75 -4.56 -2.14 -9.90
CA THR A 75 -5.36 -1.13 -10.61
C THR A 75 -6.70 -1.66 -11.12
N LEU A 76 -7.10 -2.88 -10.75
CA LEU A 76 -8.35 -3.52 -11.20
C LEU A 76 -8.47 -3.56 -12.74
N THR A 77 -7.34 -3.71 -13.42
CA THR A 77 -7.23 -3.87 -14.88
C THR A 77 -6.77 -5.27 -15.28
N GLY A 78 -6.64 -6.16 -14.30
CA GLY A 78 -6.22 -7.54 -14.51
C GLY A 78 -7.38 -8.45 -14.92
N ASP A 79 -7.05 -9.66 -15.36
CA ASP A 79 -8.05 -10.72 -15.53
C ASP A 79 -8.52 -11.23 -14.15
N GLU A 80 -9.65 -11.92 -14.09
CA GLU A 80 -10.23 -12.49 -12.85
C GLU A 80 -9.22 -13.32 -12.03
N ARG A 81 -8.28 -13.98 -12.71
CA ARG A 81 -7.18 -14.72 -12.08
C ARG A 81 -6.25 -13.81 -11.28
N GLU A 82 -5.89 -12.65 -11.81
CA GLU A 82 -4.95 -11.74 -11.14
C GLU A 82 -5.59 -11.13 -9.88
N ASP A 83 -6.87 -10.78 -9.98
CA ASP A 83 -7.65 -10.25 -8.85
C ASP A 83 -7.83 -11.30 -7.74
N ALA A 84 -8.07 -12.57 -8.10
CA ALA A 84 -8.14 -13.67 -7.15
C ALA A 84 -6.80 -13.90 -6.43
N VAL A 85 -5.68 -13.80 -7.14
CA VAL A 85 -4.34 -13.91 -6.56
C VAL A 85 -4.09 -12.77 -5.57
N LEU A 86 -4.38 -11.52 -5.95
CA LEU A 86 -4.19 -10.36 -5.08
C LEU A 86 -5.09 -10.45 -3.84
N THR A 87 -6.36 -10.81 -4.01
CA THR A 87 -7.32 -10.96 -2.91
C THR A 87 -6.84 -11.99 -1.89
N ARG A 88 -6.38 -13.16 -2.36
CA ARG A 88 -5.83 -14.21 -1.47
C ARG A 88 -4.56 -13.74 -0.77
N ALA A 89 -3.67 -13.04 -1.48
CA ALA A 89 -2.46 -12.50 -0.87
C ALA A 89 -2.78 -11.46 0.23
N LEU A 90 -3.70 -10.54 -0.03
CA LEU A 90 -4.16 -9.55 0.96
C LEU A 90 -4.87 -10.21 2.15
N ALA A 91 -5.62 -11.29 1.93
CA ALA A 91 -6.22 -12.07 3.01
C ALA A 91 -5.16 -12.68 3.94
N VAL A 92 -4.04 -13.16 3.39
CA VAL A 92 -2.90 -13.66 4.20
C VAL A 92 -2.27 -12.54 5.02
N VAL A 93 -2.07 -11.36 4.42
CA VAL A 93 -1.57 -10.17 5.15
C VAL A 93 -2.52 -9.81 6.28
N GLY A 94 -3.83 -9.70 6.01
CA GLY A 94 -4.83 -9.38 7.02
C GLY A 94 -4.89 -10.39 8.16
N LEU A 95 -4.78 -11.70 7.85
CA LEU A 95 -4.74 -12.76 8.86
C LEU A 95 -3.50 -12.65 9.75
N LEU A 96 -2.33 -12.32 9.18
CA LEU A 96 -1.07 -12.21 9.93
C LEU A 96 -0.89 -10.85 10.62
N ALA A 97 -1.55 -9.78 10.15
CA ALA A 97 -1.46 -8.46 10.76
C ALA A 97 -1.88 -8.47 12.23
N PHE A 98 -2.93 -9.23 12.59
CA PHE A 98 -3.39 -9.32 13.96
C PHE A 98 -2.35 -9.91 14.93
N PRO A 99 -1.82 -11.13 14.73
CA PRO A 99 -0.79 -11.68 15.60
C PRO A 99 0.52 -10.88 15.55
N LEU A 100 0.92 -10.36 14.39
CA LEU A 100 2.13 -9.53 14.29
C LEU A 100 2.01 -8.24 15.11
N THR A 101 0.84 -7.58 15.05
CA THR A 101 0.56 -6.39 15.86
C THR A 101 0.53 -6.71 17.35
N ALA A 102 -0.01 -7.87 17.73
CA ALA A 102 0.00 -8.32 19.12
C ALA A 102 1.43 -8.54 19.63
N VAL A 103 2.29 -9.19 18.84
CA VAL A 103 3.71 -9.38 19.18
C VAL A 103 4.45 -8.05 19.27
N ALA A 104 4.22 -7.14 18.32
CA ALA A 104 4.80 -5.79 18.36
C ALA A 104 4.38 -5.03 19.63
N THR A 105 3.11 -5.12 20.01
CA THR A 105 2.59 -4.49 21.23
C THR A 105 3.24 -5.05 22.48
N ILE A 106 3.40 -6.37 22.56
CA ILE A 106 4.11 -7.03 23.68
C ILE A 106 5.57 -6.59 23.72
N ALA A 107 6.26 -6.55 22.58
CA ALA A 107 7.66 -6.13 22.51
C ALA A 107 7.83 -4.69 23.04
N ILE A 108 6.95 -3.77 22.66
CA ILE A 108 6.93 -2.39 23.16
C ILE A 108 6.68 -2.38 24.67
N ALA A 109 5.72 -3.16 25.17
CA ALA A 109 5.41 -3.24 26.59
C ALA A 109 6.58 -3.77 27.44
N LEU A 110 7.43 -4.62 26.87
CA LEU A 110 8.65 -5.14 27.49
C LEU A 110 9.85 -4.16 27.39
N GLY A 111 9.66 -2.97 26.84
CA GLY A 111 10.67 -1.92 26.78
C GLY A 111 11.47 -1.88 25.48
N ALA A 112 11.06 -2.58 24.42
CA ALA A 112 11.69 -2.42 23.11
C ALA A 112 11.45 -1.02 22.54
N LEU A 113 12.42 -0.51 21.77
CA LEU A 113 12.31 0.79 21.11
C LEU A 113 11.13 0.80 20.12
N THR A 114 10.12 1.64 20.40
CA THR A 114 8.88 1.72 19.61
C THR A 114 9.13 1.95 18.12
N GLU A 115 10.04 2.87 17.78
CA GLU A 115 10.37 3.18 16.38
C GLU A 115 10.91 1.95 15.63
N MET A 116 11.80 1.19 16.28
CA MET A 116 12.36 -0.03 15.72
C MET A 116 11.28 -1.11 15.54
N VAL A 117 10.42 -1.29 16.54
CA VAL A 117 9.35 -2.30 16.48
C VAL A 117 8.33 -1.97 15.38
N LEU A 118 7.91 -0.71 15.26
CA LEU A 118 6.98 -0.29 14.22
C LEU A 118 7.61 -0.40 12.82
N PHE A 119 8.90 -0.06 12.68
CA PHE A 119 9.62 -0.26 11.43
C PHE A 119 9.68 -1.75 11.05
N LEU A 120 10.05 -2.62 11.98
CA LEU A 120 10.11 -4.06 11.75
C LEU A 120 8.73 -4.65 11.43
N LEU A 121 7.68 -4.19 12.11
CA LEU A 121 6.30 -4.59 11.83
C LEU A 121 5.92 -4.24 10.39
N LEU A 122 6.15 -2.99 9.97
CA LEU A 122 5.88 -2.53 8.61
C LEU A 122 6.64 -3.36 7.57
N VAL A 123 7.96 -3.55 7.75
CA VAL A 123 8.77 -4.34 6.82
C VAL A 123 8.29 -5.80 6.78
N THR A 124 7.89 -6.36 7.92
CA THR A 124 7.38 -7.74 8.00
C THR A 124 6.06 -7.87 7.26
N GLU A 125 5.12 -6.94 7.41
CA GLU A 125 3.83 -6.96 6.69
C GLU A 125 4.03 -6.86 5.17
N VAL A 126 4.93 -5.97 4.72
CA VAL A 126 5.30 -5.86 3.30
C VAL A 126 5.93 -7.15 2.78
N ALA A 127 6.85 -7.75 3.54
CA ALA A 127 7.49 -9.01 3.18
C ALA A 127 6.49 -10.17 3.11
N VAL A 128 5.58 -10.27 4.07
CA VAL A 128 4.48 -11.25 4.08
C VAL A 128 3.63 -11.09 2.82
N GLY A 129 3.23 -9.87 2.47
CA GLY A 129 2.48 -9.59 1.26
C GLY A 129 3.21 -10.02 -0.01
N ALA A 130 4.49 -9.66 -0.15
CA ALA A 130 5.31 -10.02 -1.29
C ALA A 130 5.50 -11.54 -1.43
N VAL A 131 5.78 -12.23 -0.32
CA VAL A 131 5.94 -13.70 -0.29
C VAL A 131 4.61 -14.38 -0.60
N ALA A 132 3.52 -13.97 0.03
CA ALA A 132 2.20 -14.54 -0.21
C ALA A 132 1.80 -14.40 -1.69
N PHE A 133 1.96 -13.19 -2.25
CA PHE A 133 1.68 -12.94 -3.67
C PHE A 133 2.53 -13.81 -4.59
N SER A 134 3.85 -13.89 -4.35
CA SER A 134 4.76 -14.69 -5.19
C SER A 134 4.46 -16.19 -5.10
N VAL A 135 4.16 -16.71 -3.90
CA VAL A 135 3.82 -18.12 -3.70
C VAL A 135 2.48 -18.47 -4.36
N ILE A 136 1.46 -17.65 -4.18
CA ILE A 136 0.12 -17.89 -4.74
C ILE A 136 0.15 -17.76 -6.28
N SER A 137 0.87 -16.77 -6.79
CA SER A 137 1.03 -16.55 -8.23
C SER A 137 1.74 -17.72 -8.93
N ARG A 138 2.69 -18.40 -8.26
CA ARG A 138 3.38 -19.59 -8.81
C ARG A 138 2.54 -20.87 -8.78
N ARG A 139 1.52 -20.93 -7.91
CA ARG A 139 0.68 -22.13 -7.71
C ARG A 139 -0.63 -22.10 -8.49
N SER A 140 -1.07 -20.91 -8.89
CA SER A 140 -2.29 -20.67 -9.67
C SER A 140 -1.97 -20.69 -11.16
#